data_AF-A0A967K506-F1
#
_entry.id   AF-A0A967K506-F1
#
_cell.length_a   1.000
_cell.length_b   1.000
_cell.length_c   1.000
_cell.angle_alpha   90.00
_cell.angle_beta   90.00
_cell.angle_gamma   90.00
#
_symmetry.space_group_name_H-M   'P 1'
#
loop_
_entity.id
_entity.type
_entity.pdbx_description
1 polymer ?
#
loop_
_entity_poly.entity_id
_entity_poly.type
_entity_poly.pdbx_seq_one_letter_code
_entity_poly.pdbx_strand_id
1 'polypeptide(L)'
;MKVRYRVPSAIIVAAAIIIAFASPISADLYEPLEESKLTPPSMEEFQQMAENRVENHACMKKSEKWIENQKLLKYQSWTEPTLNMYDYDVTHYEINIGLDFADAFISGYSKTTLTVLKDGLSMVDLNLGYIYGVSNVMLNDSINISFSKAQWYLLHTYLPEPFDSGAQISITVYYSGYPNQVGYMTFYN
;
A
#
# COMPACT_ATOMS: atom_id res chain seq x y z
N MET A 1 -43.68 -42.91 5.63
CA MET A 1 -43.36 -43.04 4.19
C MET A 1 -41.85 -43.28 4.07
N LYS A 2 -41.40 -44.49 3.72
CA LYS A 2 -39.96 -44.87 3.69
C LYS A 2 -39.46 -44.82 2.26
N VAL A 3 -38.59 -43.86 1.93
CA VAL A 3 -37.94 -43.75 0.62
C VAL A 3 -36.71 -44.67 0.62
N ARG A 4 -36.71 -45.69 -0.24
CA ARG A 4 -35.55 -46.56 -0.48
C ARG A 4 -34.78 -46.03 -1.68
N TYR A 5 -33.57 -45.54 -1.46
CA TYR A 5 -32.65 -45.20 -2.55
C TYR A 5 -31.97 -46.49 -3.05
N ARG A 6 -32.26 -46.88 -4.30
CA ARG A 6 -31.49 -47.88 -5.03
C ARG A 6 -30.26 -47.20 -5.59
N VAL A 7 -29.10 -47.46 -4.99
CA VAL A 7 -27.81 -47.12 -5.61
C VAL A 7 -27.60 -48.09 -6.76
N PRO A 8 -27.43 -47.62 -8.02
CA PRO A 8 -27.18 -48.51 -9.15
C PRO A 8 -25.81 -49.16 -8.98
N SER A 9 -25.79 -50.49 -9.11
CA SER A 9 -24.62 -51.37 -8.94
C SER A 9 -23.43 -51.04 -9.86
N ALA A 10 -23.62 -50.17 -10.86
CA ALA A 10 -22.56 -49.68 -11.73
C ALA A 10 -21.59 -48.69 -11.02
N ILE A 11 -22.03 -47.97 -9.99
CA ILE A 11 -21.19 -46.95 -9.30
C ILE A 11 -20.17 -47.61 -8.36
N ILE A 12 -20.49 -48.78 -7.79
CA ILE A 12 -19.60 -49.49 -6.86
C ILE A 12 -18.40 -50.11 -7.60
N VAL A 13 -18.57 -50.51 -8.87
CA VAL A 13 -17.49 -51.12 -9.67
C VAL A 13 -16.48 -50.07 -10.14
N ALA A 14 -16.92 -48.85 -10.45
CA ALA A 14 -16.02 -47.76 -10.88
C ALA A 14 -15.07 -47.29 -9.76
N ALA A 15 -15.53 -47.28 -8.50
CA ALA A 15 -14.68 -46.90 -7.35
C ALA A 15 -13.61 -47.95 -7.01
N ALA A 16 -13.90 -49.24 -7.21
CA ALA A 16 -12.94 -50.32 -6.97
C ALA A 16 -11.78 -50.35 -7.99
N ILE A 17 -12.04 -49.93 -9.23
CA ILE A 17 -11.02 -49.90 -10.29
C ILE A 17 -10.02 -48.75 -10.06
N ILE A 18 -10.47 -47.59 -9.55
CA ILE A 18 -9.57 -46.44 -9.32
C ILE A 18 -8.59 -46.71 -8.15
N ILE A 19 -8.99 -47.51 -7.14
CA ILE A 19 -8.13 -47.83 -6.00
C ILE A 19 -7.05 -48.86 -6.36
N ALA A 20 -7.28 -49.74 -7.34
CA ALA A 20 -6.32 -50.78 -7.74
C ALA A 20 -5.16 -50.29 -8.62
N PHE A 21 -5.29 -49.12 -9.27
CA PHE A 21 -4.22 -48.56 -10.12
C PHE A 21 -3.34 -47.51 -9.42
N ALA A 22 -3.60 -47.18 -8.16
CA ALA A 22 -2.80 -46.23 -7.40
C ALA A 22 -1.65 -46.86 -6.60
N SER A 23 -1.50 -48.20 -6.60
CA SER A 23 -0.67 -48.90 -5.60
C SER A 23 0.60 -49.64 -6.10
N PRO A 24 1.23 -49.31 -7.24
CA PRO A 24 2.65 -49.65 -7.40
C PRO A 24 3.60 -48.48 -7.70
N ILE A 25 3.12 -47.26 -8.02
CA ILE A 25 4.04 -46.15 -8.35
C ILE A 25 4.74 -45.57 -7.09
N SER A 26 4.27 -45.91 -5.89
CA SER A 26 4.89 -45.48 -4.63
C SER A 26 6.06 -46.34 -4.16
N ALA A 27 6.40 -47.45 -4.84
CA ALA A 27 7.51 -48.31 -4.44
C ALA A 27 8.87 -47.86 -4.99
N ASP A 28 8.91 -47.27 -6.19
CA ASP A 28 10.16 -46.79 -6.82
C ASP A 28 10.60 -45.39 -6.34
N LEU A 29 9.80 -44.73 -5.50
CA LEU A 29 10.18 -43.45 -4.85
C LEU A 29 10.82 -43.64 -3.47
N TYR A 30 10.90 -44.88 -3.00
CA TYR A 30 11.65 -45.26 -1.81
C TYR A 30 12.88 -46.08 -2.24
N GLU A 31 13.78 -45.47 -3.02
CA GLU A 31 15.18 -45.85 -2.85
C GLU A 31 15.52 -45.45 -1.40
N PRO A 32 15.82 -46.42 -0.49
CA PRO A 32 16.41 -46.04 0.78
C PRO A 32 17.64 -45.24 0.41
N LEU A 33 17.67 -43.95 0.77
CA LEU A 33 18.81 -43.08 0.53
C LEU A 33 20.04 -43.90 0.91
N GLU A 34 20.77 -44.42 -0.09
CA GLU A 34 22.08 -45.02 0.14
C GLU A 34 22.78 -43.96 0.96
N GLU A 35 23.16 -44.30 2.20
CA GLU A 35 23.73 -43.38 3.18
C GLU A 35 24.58 -42.39 2.42
N SER A 36 24.01 -41.21 2.11
CA SER A 36 24.67 -40.36 1.15
C SER A 36 25.83 -39.87 1.97
N LYS A 37 27.01 -40.42 1.70
CA LYS A 37 28.27 -40.08 2.37
C LYS A 37 28.68 -38.71 1.87
N LEU A 38 27.79 -37.73 2.04
CA LEU A 38 28.13 -36.33 2.05
C LEU A 38 29.08 -36.21 3.22
N THR A 39 30.37 -36.20 2.88
CA THR A 39 31.40 -35.84 3.83
C THR A 39 31.01 -34.47 4.39
N PRO A 40 30.90 -34.33 5.73
CA PRO A 40 30.55 -33.04 6.29
C PRO A 40 31.57 -32.01 5.78
N PRO A 41 31.10 -30.81 5.40
CA PRO A 41 31.99 -29.78 4.90
C PRO A 41 33.08 -29.51 5.95
N SER A 42 34.28 -29.27 5.47
CA SER A 42 35.38 -28.81 6.31
C SER A 42 35.03 -27.48 6.98
N MET A 43 35.73 -27.16 8.07
CA MET A 43 35.49 -25.90 8.80
C MET A 43 35.68 -24.67 7.90
N GLU A 44 36.62 -24.73 6.96
CA GLU A 44 36.91 -23.67 6.01
C GLU A 44 35.77 -23.52 4.98
N GLU A 45 35.26 -24.63 4.44
CA GLU A 45 34.06 -24.62 3.58
C GLU A 45 32.83 -24.09 4.33
N PHE A 46 32.68 -24.42 5.61
CA PHE A 46 31.57 -23.92 6.43
C PHE A 46 31.67 -22.40 6.67
N GLN A 47 32.87 -21.87 6.92
CA GLN A 47 33.12 -20.43 7.02
C GLN A 47 32.84 -19.73 5.69
N GLN A 48 33.32 -20.29 4.58
CA GLN A 48 33.07 -19.75 3.24
C GLN A 48 31.57 -19.78 2.88
N MET A 49 30.83 -20.82 3.29
CA MET A 49 29.37 -20.88 3.15
C MET A 49 28.65 -19.85 4.03
N ALA A 50 29.14 -19.58 5.23
CA ALA A 50 28.58 -18.57 6.13
C ALA A 50 28.81 -17.15 5.59
N GLU A 51 30.01 -16.86 5.07
CA GLU A 51 30.34 -15.59 4.43
C GLU A 51 29.54 -15.41 3.14
N ASN A 52 29.46 -16.45 2.31
CA ASN A 52 28.67 -16.44 1.08
C ASN A 52 27.16 -16.38 1.35
N ARG A 53 26.64 -16.80 2.51
CA ARG A 53 25.21 -16.65 2.84
C ARG A 53 24.80 -15.19 2.99
N VAL A 54 25.70 -14.34 3.48
CA VAL A 54 25.48 -12.89 3.58
C VAL A 54 25.37 -12.28 2.17
N GLU A 55 26.17 -12.76 1.21
CA GLU A 55 26.14 -12.27 -0.18
C GLU A 55 25.08 -12.94 -1.08
N ASN A 56 24.73 -14.19 -0.79
CA ASN A 56 23.80 -15.04 -1.55
C ASN A 56 22.37 -15.05 -1.00
N HIS A 57 22.04 -14.19 -0.04
CA HIS A 57 20.65 -13.92 0.28
C HIS A 57 20.04 -13.12 -0.88
N ALA A 58 19.86 -13.78 -2.03
CA ALA A 58 19.19 -13.26 -3.21
C ALA A 58 17.81 -12.69 -2.84
N CYS A 59 17.20 -13.18 -1.76
CA CYS A 59 16.01 -12.60 -1.15
C CYS A 59 16.24 -11.17 -0.62
N MET A 60 17.34 -10.91 0.11
CA MET A 60 17.68 -9.57 0.60
C MET A 60 17.97 -8.61 -0.56
N LYS A 61 18.85 -9.00 -1.50
CA LYS A 61 19.16 -8.17 -2.69
C LYS A 61 17.91 -7.87 -3.54
N LYS A 62 16.99 -8.83 -3.68
CA LYS A 62 15.69 -8.61 -4.33
C LYS A 62 14.82 -7.61 -3.55
N SER A 63 14.76 -7.73 -2.23
CA SER A 63 14.01 -6.80 -1.38
C SER A 63 14.57 -5.38 -1.43
N GLU A 64 15.90 -5.21 -1.42
CA GLU A 64 16.57 -3.91 -1.54
C GLU A 64 16.26 -3.24 -2.87
N LYS A 65 16.41 -3.98 -3.98
CA LYS A 65 16.08 -3.49 -5.32
C LYS A 65 14.59 -3.15 -5.45
N TRP A 66 13.71 -3.93 -4.82
CA TRP A 66 12.28 -3.63 -4.79
C TRP A 66 12.00 -2.33 -4.03
N ILE A 67 12.62 -2.12 -2.86
CA ILE A 67 12.51 -0.87 -2.09
C ILE A 67 13.03 0.32 -2.90
N GLU A 68 14.18 0.17 -3.57
CA GLU A 68 14.76 1.23 -4.41
C GLU A 68 13.86 1.59 -5.58
N ASN A 69 13.29 0.60 -6.27
CA ASN A 69 12.31 0.81 -7.33
C ASN A 69 11.04 1.52 -6.81
N GLN A 70 10.54 1.15 -5.62
CA GLN A 70 9.40 1.84 -5.01
C GLN A 70 9.72 3.30 -4.68
N LYS A 71 10.93 3.58 -4.19
CA LYS A 71 11.39 4.97 -3.99
C LYS A 71 11.42 5.74 -5.31
N LEU A 72 12.01 5.15 -6.36
CA LEU A 72 12.06 5.75 -7.70
C LEU A 72 10.66 6.04 -8.27
N LEU A 73 9.74 5.10 -8.17
CA LEU A 73 8.34 5.28 -8.59
C LEU A 73 7.64 6.39 -7.78
N LYS A 74 7.94 6.50 -6.48
CA LYS A 74 7.44 7.58 -5.63
C LYS A 74 8.02 8.94 -6.02
N TYR A 75 9.30 9.02 -6.38
CA TYR A 75 9.91 10.24 -6.90
C TYR A 75 9.33 10.64 -8.26
N GLN A 76 9.08 9.67 -9.14
CA GLN A 76 8.48 9.93 -10.46
C GLN A 76 7.02 10.38 -10.39
N SER A 77 6.31 10.07 -9.30
CA SER A 77 4.93 10.50 -9.06
C SER A 77 4.82 11.77 -8.22
N TRP A 78 5.96 12.34 -7.81
CA TRP A 78 5.97 13.59 -7.06
C TRP A 78 5.69 14.75 -8.01
N THR A 79 4.62 15.49 -7.74
CA THR A 79 4.35 16.75 -8.42
C THR A 79 5.31 17.80 -7.87
N GLU A 80 6.05 18.46 -8.77
CA GLU A 80 6.87 19.62 -8.40
C GLU A 80 6.03 20.62 -7.60
N PRO A 81 6.54 21.14 -6.47
CA PRO A 81 5.81 22.12 -5.66
C PRO A 81 5.46 23.33 -6.50
N THR A 82 4.26 23.87 -6.29
CA THR A 82 3.92 25.15 -6.91
C THR A 82 4.72 26.28 -6.25
N LEU A 83 4.85 27.42 -6.93
CA LEU A 83 5.51 28.59 -6.34
C LEU A 83 4.85 29.01 -5.01
N ASN A 84 3.54 28.80 -4.87
CA ASN A 84 2.78 29.13 -3.67
C ASN A 84 3.16 28.24 -2.47
N MET A 85 3.55 26.98 -2.70
CA MET A 85 3.97 26.07 -1.63
C MET A 85 5.28 26.50 -0.94
N TYR A 86 6.03 27.44 -1.51
CA TYR A 86 7.22 28.02 -0.87
C TYR A 86 6.91 29.26 -0.02
N ASP A 87 5.69 29.80 -0.11
CA ASP A 87 5.27 31.00 0.63
C ASP A 87 4.77 30.67 2.05
N TYR A 88 4.76 29.40 2.44
CA TYR A 88 4.44 28.93 3.79
C TYR A 88 5.21 27.66 4.16
N ASP A 89 5.30 27.39 5.46
CA ASP A 89 5.88 26.17 6.04
C ASP A 89 4.80 25.38 6.78
N VAL A 90 4.71 24.07 6.54
CA VAL A 90 3.74 23.22 7.22
C VAL A 90 4.33 22.68 8.51
N THR A 91 3.70 23.03 9.64
CA THR A 91 4.20 22.70 10.98
C THR A 91 3.49 21.51 11.60
N HIS A 92 2.25 21.23 11.20
CA HIS A 92 1.46 20.12 11.75
C HIS A 92 0.46 19.55 10.76
N TYR A 93 0.28 18.24 10.81
CA TYR A 93 -0.81 17.53 10.15
C TYR A 93 -1.62 16.77 11.19
N GLU A 94 -2.93 16.95 11.15
CA GLU A 94 -3.90 16.12 11.84
C GLU A 94 -4.75 15.43 10.78
N ILE A 95 -4.91 14.11 10.90
CA ILE A 95 -5.62 13.29 9.94
C ILE A 95 -6.67 12.47 10.68
N ASN A 96 -7.92 12.61 10.26
CA ASN A 96 -9.03 11.80 10.74
C ASN A 96 -9.56 10.97 9.57
N ILE A 97 -9.59 9.64 9.73
CA ILE A 97 -10.00 8.70 8.69
C ILE A 97 -11.14 7.84 9.22
N GLY A 98 -12.30 7.93 8.58
CA GLY A 98 -13.37 6.95 8.63
C GLY A 98 -13.20 5.92 7.51
N LEU A 99 -13.24 4.65 7.88
CA LEU A 99 -13.12 3.52 6.96
C LEU A 99 -14.45 2.79 6.86
N ASP A 100 -14.95 2.62 5.62
CA ASP A 100 -16.04 1.71 5.31
C ASP A 100 -15.48 0.50 4.56
N PHE A 101 -15.41 -0.64 5.26
CA PHE A 101 -14.89 -1.88 4.68
C PHE A 101 -15.89 -2.61 3.79
N ALA A 102 -17.20 -2.33 3.91
CA ALA A 102 -18.21 -2.96 3.07
C ALA A 102 -18.13 -2.39 1.65
N ASP A 103 -17.97 -1.07 1.55
CA ASP A 103 -17.90 -0.35 0.28
C ASP A 103 -16.47 -0.03 -0.17
N ALA A 104 -15.45 -0.46 0.60
CA ALA A 104 -14.04 -0.12 0.40
C ALA A 104 -13.83 1.40 0.19
N PHE A 105 -14.47 2.20 1.04
CA PHE A 105 -14.57 3.65 0.91
C PHE A 105 -13.89 4.34 2.10
N ILE A 106 -13.29 5.50 1.85
CA ILE A 106 -12.71 6.33 2.91
C ILE A 106 -13.35 7.71 2.93
N SER A 107 -13.51 8.25 4.13
CA SER A 107 -13.99 9.62 4.35
C SER A 107 -13.29 10.22 5.57
N GLY A 108 -13.31 11.53 5.70
CA GLY A 108 -12.78 12.18 6.89
C GLY A 108 -12.28 13.59 6.60
N TYR A 109 -11.28 14.02 7.35
CA TYR A 109 -10.64 15.30 7.14
C TYR A 109 -9.13 15.23 7.34
N SER A 110 -8.43 16.13 6.66
CA SER A 110 -7.03 16.44 6.93
C SER A 110 -6.94 17.91 7.32
N LYS A 111 -6.35 18.19 8.48
CA LYS A 111 -6.05 19.54 8.93
C LYS A 111 -4.56 19.79 8.84
N THR A 112 -4.21 20.84 8.13
CA THR A 112 -2.84 21.29 7.91
C THR A 112 -2.65 22.61 8.62
N THR A 113 -1.80 22.64 9.66
CA THR A 113 -1.36 23.89 10.29
C THR A 113 -0.08 24.36 9.63
N LEU A 114 -0.04 25.63 9.25
CA LEU A 114 1.09 26.24 8.55
C LEU A 114 1.46 27.59 9.15
N THR A 115 2.72 27.96 8.98
CA THR A 115 3.27 29.29 9.26
C THR A 115 3.52 29.99 7.94
N VAL A 116 2.96 31.18 7.76
CA VAL A 116 3.18 32.00 6.56
C VAL A 116 4.62 32.50 6.54
N LEU A 117 5.31 32.38 5.41
CA LEU A 117 6.71 32.82 5.25
C LEU A 117 6.79 34.18 4.54
N LYS A 118 5.77 34.56 3.78
CA LYS A 118 5.75 35.77 2.95
C LYS A 118 4.47 36.57 3.12
N ASP A 119 4.61 37.89 3.14
CA ASP A 119 3.48 38.81 3.25
C ASP A 119 2.52 38.70 2.07
N GLY A 120 1.23 38.91 2.33
CA GLY A 120 0.21 38.90 1.29
C GLY A 120 -0.21 37.50 0.81
N LEU A 121 -0.02 36.44 1.61
CA LEU A 121 -0.47 35.10 1.26
C LEU A 121 -2.00 35.07 1.17
N SER A 122 -2.55 34.90 -0.03
CA SER A 122 -3.99 34.91 -0.30
C SER A 122 -4.53 33.57 -0.81
N MET A 123 -3.65 32.59 -1.01
CA MET A 123 -3.98 31.27 -1.51
C MET A 123 -3.03 30.25 -0.88
N VAL A 124 -3.52 29.03 -0.64
CA VAL A 124 -2.72 27.88 -0.20
C VAL A 124 -2.99 26.70 -1.11
N ASP A 125 -1.94 26.17 -1.72
CA ASP A 125 -1.98 25.02 -2.63
C ASP A 125 -1.68 23.71 -1.87
N LEU A 126 -2.64 22.80 -1.81
CA LEU A 126 -2.45 21.51 -1.16
C LEU A 126 -2.41 20.39 -2.19
N ASN A 127 -1.46 19.45 -2.04
CA ASN A 127 -1.48 18.22 -2.82
C ASN A 127 -2.57 17.29 -2.27
N LEU A 128 -3.53 16.94 -3.10
CA LEU A 128 -4.62 16.03 -2.79
C LEU A 128 -4.77 15.00 -3.92
N GLY A 129 -4.78 13.71 -3.58
CA GLY A 129 -4.96 12.64 -4.56
C GLY A 129 -6.21 12.83 -5.44
N TYR A 130 -6.08 12.58 -6.75
CA TYR A 130 -7.13 12.89 -7.73
C TYR A 130 -8.49 12.22 -7.46
N ILE A 131 -8.43 11.02 -6.90
CA ILE A 131 -9.58 10.14 -6.59
C ILE A 131 -10.49 10.67 -5.49
N TYR A 132 -10.03 11.62 -4.67
CA TYR A 132 -10.81 12.12 -3.54
C TYR A 132 -11.67 13.30 -3.94
N GLY A 133 -12.97 13.20 -3.67
CA GLY A 133 -13.88 14.34 -3.68
C GLY A 133 -13.67 15.20 -2.44
N VAL A 134 -13.64 16.51 -2.61
CA VAL A 134 -13.59 17.50 -1.52
C VAL A 134 -15.00 18.05 -1.33
N SER A 135 -15.54 17.93 -0.13
CA SER A 135 -16.88 18.43 0.19
C SER A 135 -16.84 19.82 0.82
N ASN A 136 -15.81 20.11 1.62
CA ASN A 136 -15.66 21.39 2.29
C ASN A 136 -14.19 21.70 2.61
N VAL A 137 -13.85 22.98 2.69
CA VAL A 137 -12.56 23.45 3.20
C VAL A 137 -12.80 24.56 4.20
N MET A 138 -12.21 24.44 5.39
CA MET A 138 -12.35 25.39 6.48
C MET A 138 -11.00 26.02 6.84
N LEU A 139 -10.99 27.33 7.06
CA LEU A 139 -9.91 28.08 7.68
C LEU A 139 -10.17 28.17 9.19
N ASN A 140 -9.16 27.82 9.99
CA ASN A 140 -9.18 27.90 11.46
C ASN A 140 -10.44 27.25 12.08
N ASP A 141 -10.84 26.11 11.53
CA ASP A 141 -12.00 25.28 11.94
C ASP A 141 -13.35 26.00 12.01
N SER A 142 -13.46 27.21 11.46
CA SER A 142 -14.63 28.08 11.68
C SER A 142 -15.13 28.78 10.43
N ILE A 143 -14.24 29.05 9.45
CA ILE A 143 -14.58 29.84 8.27
C ILE A 143 -14.56 28.93 7.05
N ASN A 144 -15.70 28.73 6.38
CA ASN A 144 -15.71 28.03 5.09
C ASN A 144 -15.04 28.92 4.04
N ILE A 145 -14.06 28.37 3.31
CA ILE A 145 -13.34 29.08 2.26
C ILE A 145 -13.60 28.45 0.90
N SER A 146 -13.50 29.25 -0.16
CA SER A 146 -13.63 28.73 -1.51
C SER A 146 -12.40 27.92 -1.88
N PHE A 147 -12.60 26.92 -2.74
CA PHE A 147 -11.53 26.07 -3.24
C PHE A 147 -11.79 25.67 -4.69
N SER A 148 -10.73 25.31 -5.40
CA SER A 148 -10.83 24.68 -6.71
C SER A 148 -9.82 23.55 -6.82
N LYS A 149 -10.18 22.46 -7.51
CA LYS A 149 -9.23 21.40 -7.85
C LYS A 149 -8.62 21.72 -9.22
N ALA A 150 -7.30 21.80 -9.29
CA ALA A 150 -6.54 21.95 -10.53
C ALA A 150 -5.65 20.72 -10.78
N GLN A 151 -5.37 20.47 -12.06
CA GLN A 151 -4.34 19.53 -12.52
C GLN A 151 -4.27 18.19 -11.77
N TRP A 152 -5.43 17.53 -11.62
CA TRP A 152 -5.62 16.18 -11.06
C TRP A 152 -5.22 16.03 -9.58
N TYR A 153 -4.17 16.67 -9.09
CA TYR A 153 -3.60 16.44 -7.75
C TYR A 153 -3.51 17.69 -6.88
N LEU A 154 -3.92 18.85 -7.37
CA LEU A 154 -3.75 20.13 -6.69
C LEU A 154 -5.09 20.69 -6.21
N LEU A 155 -5.14 21.12 -4.96
CA LEU A 155 -6.26 21.82 -4.36
C LEU A 155 -5.85 23.26 -4.06
N HIS A 156 -6.38 24.20 -4.82
CA HIS A 156 -6.27 25.62 -4.52
C HIS A 156 -7.28 25.99 -3.46
N THR A 157 -6.84 26.60 -2.37
CA THR A 157 -7.70 27.14 -1.32
C THR A 157 -7.52 28.66 -1.26
N TYR A 158 -8.61 29.42 -1.33
CA TYR A 158 -8.54 30.88 -1.40
C TYR A 158 -8.86 31.48 -0.04
N LEU A 159 -7.91 32.22 0.52
CA LEU A 159 -8.05 32.84 1.83
C LEU A 159 -8.98 34.08 1.71
N PRO A 160 -9.84 34.34 2.70
CA PRO A 160 -10.79 35.45 2.65
C PRO A 160 -10.10 36.82 2.70
N GLU A 161 -8.91 36.86 3.30
CA GLU A 161 -8.02 38.01 3.37
C GLU A 161 -6.56 37.52 3.31
N PRO A 162 -5.62 38.36 2.84
CA PRO A 162 -4.22 38.00 2.84
C PRO A 162 -3.66 37.90 4.26
N PHE A 163 -2.78 36.94 4.49
CA PHE A 163 -2.02 36.78 5.73
C PHE A 163 -0.57 37.22 5.55
N ASP A 164 -0.01 37.80 6.60
CA ASP A 164 1.38 38.26 6.62
C ASP A 164 2.34 37.22 7.20
N SER A 165 3.63 37.39 6.93
CA SER A 165 4.69 36.51 7.39
C SER A 165 4.66 36.34 8.93
N GLY A 166 4.84 35.11 9.38
CA GLY A 166 4.77 34.71 10.79
C GLY A 166 3.36 34.37 11.29
N ALA A 167 2.30 34.65 10.54
CA ALA A 167 0.96 34.21 10.89
C ALA A 167 0.86 32.68 10.90
N GLN A 168 0.14 32.13 11.88
CA GLN A 168 -0.21 30.71 11.92
C GLN A 168 -1.68 30.53 11.58
N ILE A 169 -1.95 29.69 10.59
CA ILE A 169 -3.31 29.34 10.18
C ILE A 169 -3.44 27.82 10.05
N SER A 170 -4.67 27.33 10.08
CA SER A 170 -4.97 25.93 9.80
C SER A 170 -6.02 25.81 8.71
N ILE A 171 -5.78 24.88 7.78
CA ILE A 171 -6.68 24.54 6.69
C ILE A 171 -7.18 23.11 6.89
N THR A 172 -8.48 22.96 7.10
CA THR A 172 -9.14 21.66 7.30
C THR A 172 -9.90 21.29 6.03
N VAL A 173 -9.46 20.23 5.35
CA VAL A 173 -10.06 19.72 4.12
C VAL A 173 -10.88 18.48 4.43
N TYR A 174 -12.18 18.54 4.20
CA TYR A 174 -13.07 17.38 4.30
C TYR A 174 -13.11 16.66 2.97
N TYR A 175 -12.79 15.36 2.99
CA TYR A 175 -12.65 14.56 1.78
C TYR A 175 -13.33 13.20 1.91
N SER A 176 -13.62 12.61 0.76
CA SER A 176 -14.11 11.24 0.66
C SER A 176 -13.80 10.64 -0.71
N GLY A 177 -13.67 9.33 -0.80
CA GLY A 177 -13.46 8.62 -2.07
C GLY A 177 -13.00 7.19 -1.89
N TYR A 178 -12.71 6.54 -3.01
CA TYR A 178 -12.17 5.19 -3.02
C TYR A 178 -10.65 5.25 -3.02
N PRO A 179 -9.95 4.62 -2.06
CA PRO A 179 -8.49 4.61 -2.03
C PRO A 179 -7.94 3.97 -3.31
N ASN A 180 -6.89 4.55 -3.87
CA ASN A 180 -6.25 3.96 -5.04
C ASN A 180 -5.49 2.69 -4.65
N GLN A 181 -5.42 1.72 -5.55
CA GLN A 181 -4.63 0.51 -5.32
C GLN A 181 -3.12 0.80 -5.14
N VAL A 182 -2.67 1.98 -5.59
CA VAL A 182 -1.26 2.38 -5.61
C VAL A 182 -0.70 2.66 -4.20
N GLY A 183 -1.54 3.04 -3.22
CA GLY A 183 -1.09 3.38 -1.87
C GLY A 183 -1.09 2.22 -0.86
N TYR A 184 -1.93 1.20 -1.03
CA TYR A 184 -2.24 0.22 0.03
C TYR A 184 -2.08 -1.25 -0.37
N MET A 185 -1.82 -1.57 -1.65
CA MET A 185 -1.77 -2.95 -2.14
C MET A 185 -0.46 -3.30 -2.85
N THR A 186 0.60 -3.54 -2.08
CA THR A 186 1.71 -4.41 -2.51
C THR A 186 2.19 -5.29 -1.35
N PHE A 187 1.28 -6.04 -0.72
CA PHE A 187 1.64 -7.15 0.19
C PHE A 187 1.17 -8.52 -0.31
N TYR A 188 0.55 -8.59 -1.51
CA TYR A 188 0.21 -9.85 -2.15
C TYR A 188 1.16 -10.08 -3.33
N ASN A 189 2.24 -10.82 -3.07
CA ASN A 189 2.84 -11.85 -3.93
C ASN A 189 4.10 -12.41 -3.28
#